data_AF-A0A932HAR0-F1
#
_entry.id   AF-A0A932HAR0-F1
#
_cell.length_a   1.000
_cell.length_b   1.000
_cell.length_c   1.000
_cell.angle_alpha   90.00
_cell.angle_beta   90.00
_cell.angle_gamma   90.00
#
_symmetry.space_group_name_H-M   'P 1'
#
loop_
_entity.id
_entity.type
_entity.pdbx_description
1 polymer ?
#
loop_
_entity_poly.entity_id
_entity_poly.type
_entity_poly.pdbx_seq_one_letter_code
_entity_poly.pdbx_strand_id
1 'polypeptide(L)' 'MKPDKEALLAEEKRLRRLRNIMDFTATLLWQADLTLSEAQKLVADARDRALELFPDKGGAFDLIYGSRFRRILAEKYHLQ' A
#
# COMPACT_ATOMS: atom_id res chain seq x y z
N MET A 1 -12.88 -21.07 20.63
CA MET A 1 -13.62 -19.78 20.61
C MET A 1 -13.89 -19.46 19.15
N LYS A 2 -15.16 -19.44 18.70
CA LYS A 2 -15.45 -19.04 17.31
C LYS A 2 -15.11 -17.55 17.19
N PRO A 3 -14.37 -17.10 16.15
CA PRO A 3 -14.22 -15.67 15.92
C PRO A 3 -15.63 -15.09 15.80
N ASP A 4 -15.85 -14.00 16.53
CA ASP A 4 -17.08 -13.22 16.41
C ASP A 4 -17.26 -12.85 14.94
N LYS A 5 -18.43 -13.17 14.37
CA LYS A 5 -18.72 -12.92 12.96
C LYS A 5 -18.53 -11.43 12.63
N GLU A 6 -18.82 -10.54 13.57
CA GLU A 6 -18.62 -9.10 13.39
C GLU A 6 -17.14 -8.73 13.30
N ALA A 7 -16.30 -9.32 14.15
CA ALA A 7 -14.85 -9.12 14.11
C ALA A 7 -14.25 -9.61 12.78
N LEU A 8 -14.69 -10.77 12.28
CA LEU A 8 -14.24 -11.29 10.99
C LEU A 8 -14.63 -10.35 9.83
N LEU A 9 -15.88 -9.89 9.80
CA LEU A 9 -16.35 -8.94 8.78
C LEU A 9 -15.60 -7.60 8.85
N ALA A 10 -15.27 -7.12 10.06
CA ALA A 10 -14.48 -5.91 10.23
C ALA A 10 -13.04 -6.09 9.69
N GLU A 11 -12.40 -7.23 9.94
CA GLU A 11 -11.08 -7.54 9.40
C GLU A 11 -11.10 -7.65 7.86
N GLU A 12 -12.09 -8.34 7.28
CA GLU A 12 -12.26 -8.41 5.83
C GLU A 12 -12.44 -7.03 5.19
N LYS A 13 -13.21 -6.14 5.83
CA LYS A 13 -13.36 -4.74 5.38
C LYS A 13 -12.03 -3.99 5.41
N ARG A 14 -11.22 -4.14 6.46
CA ARG A 14 -9.89 -3.52 6.55
C ARG A 14 -8.95 -4.06 5.48
N LEU A 15 -8.95 -5.37 5.23
CA LEU A 15 -8.13 -5.99 4.17
C LEU A 15 -8.53 -5.48 2.78
N ARG A 16 -9.83 -5.38 2.50
CA ARG A 16 -10.34 -4.83 1.23
C ARG A 16 -9.94 -3.37 1.06
N ARG A 17 -10.05 -2.57 2.12
CA ARG A 17 -9.62 -1.17 2.11
C ARG A 17 -8.12 -1.05 1.83
N LEU A 18 -7.30 -1.87 2.48
CA LEU A 18 -5.86 -1.90 2.24
C LEU A 18 -5.56 -2.19 0.77
N ARG A 19 -6.12 -3.26 0.21
CA ARG A 19 -5.93 -3.63 -1.21
C ARG A 19 -6.29 -2.48 -2.14
N ASN A 20 -7.45 -1.85 -1.93
CA ASN A 20 -7.89 -0.73 -2.75
C ASN A 20 -6.91 0.45 -2.71
N ILE A 21 -6.39 0.81 -1.53
CA ILE A 21 -5.38 1.88 -1.42
C ILE A 21 -4.13 1.50 -2.19
N MET A 22 -3.65 0.25 -2.05
CA MET A 22 -2.42 -0.20 -2.72
C MET A 22 -2.54 -0.21 -4.24
N ASP A 23 -3.66 -0.71 -4.75
CA ASP A 23 -3.92 -0.75 -6.19
C ASP A 23 -4.09 0.65 -6.77
N PHE A 24 -4.75 1.54 -6.04
CA PHE A 24 -4.88 2.94 -6.43
C PHE A 24 -3.52 3.66 -6.43
N THR A 25 -2.71 3.49 -5.38
CA THR A 25 -1.34 4.02 -5.31
C THR A 25 -0.50 3.53 -6.48
N ALA A 26 -0.54 2.23 -6.80
CA ALA A 26 0.19 1.68 -7.95
C ALA A 26 -0.27 2.32 -9.29
N THR A 27 -1.57 2.57 -9.42
CA THR A 27 -2.16 3.20 -10.61
C THR A 27 -1.70 4.64 -10.75
N LEU A 28 -1.73 5.42 -9.66
CA LEU A 28 -1.24 6.80 -9.64
C LEU A 28 0.26 6.87 -9.95
N LEU A 29 1.06 5.99 -9.33
CA LEU A 29 2.50 5.93 -9.59
C LEU A 29 2.78 5.72 -11.08
N TRP A 30 1.98 4.92 -11.80
CA TRP A 30 2.12 4.75 -13.24
C TRP A 30 1.60 5.93 -14.05
N GLN A 31 0.38 6.39 -13.79
CA GLN A 31 -0.37 7.22 -14.74
C GLN A 31 -0.27 8.72 -14.48
N ALA A 32 -0.05 9.14 -13.24
CA ALA A 32 -0.01 10.56 -12.90
C ALA A 32 1.34 11.19 -13.29
N ASP A 33 1.32 12.45 -13.70
CA ASP A 33 2.54 13.23 -13.88
C ASP A 33 3.03 13.70 -12.52
N LEU A 34 3.94 12.93 -11.93
CA LEU A 34 4.50 13.15 -10.60
C LEU A 34 6.01 13.21 -10.73
N THR A 35 6.64 14.14 -10.03
CA THR A 35 8.08 14.09 -9.79
C THR A 35 8.44 12.86 -8.96
N LEU A 36 9.71 12.46 -8.98
CA LEU A 36 10.19 11.34 -8.16
C LEU A 36 9.91 11.56 -6.66
N SER A 37 10.08 12.80 -6.17
CA SER A 37 9.83 13.15 -4.77
C SER A 37 8.35 12.97 -4.39
N GLU A 38 7.43 13.42 -5.25
CA GLU A 38 5.99 13.24 -5.01
C GLU A 38 5.57 11.77 -5.05
N ALA A 39 6.15 11.00 -5.97
CA ALA A 39 5.92 9.56 -6.05
C ALA A 39 6.45 8.81 -4.81
N GLN A 40 7.63 9.18 -4.31
CA GLN A 40 8.18 8.65 -3.05
C GLN A 40 7.29 9.01 -1.86
N LYS A 41 6.81 10.26 -1.79
CA LYS A 41 5.86 10.69 -0.78
C LYS A 41 4.57 9.88 -0.84
N LEU A 42 4.02 9.64 -2.03
CA LEU A 42 2.82 8.83 -2.19
C LEU A 42 3.00 7.39 -1.67
N VAL A 43 4.19 6.80 -1.87
CA VAL A 43 4.53 5.49 -1.30
C VAL A 43 4.60 5.53 0.23
N ALA A 44 5.20 6.58 0.81
CA ALA A 44 5.25 6.76 2.26
C ALA A 44 3.86 6.92 2.86
N ASP A 45 3.01 7.77 2.27
CA ASP A 45 1.64 7.99 2.73
C ASP A 45 0.79 6.71 2.63
N ALA A 46 1.00 5.90 1.58
CA ALA A 46 0.36 4.58 1.44
C ALA A 46 0.79 3.59 2.54
N ARG A 47 2.07 3.62 2.92
CA ARG A 47 2.62 2.82 4.03
C ARG A 47 2.02 3.23 5.36
N ASP A 48 1.96 4.52 5.65
CA ASP A 48 1.37 5.03 6.89
C ASP A 48 -0.10 4.62 7.00
N ARG A 49 -0.85 4.72 5.89
CA ARG A 49 -2.24 4.26 5.85
C ARG A 49 -2.37 2.76 6.08
N ALA A 50 -1.43 1.95 5.61
CA ALA A 50 -1.42 0.51 5.88
C ALA A 50 -1.17 0.23 7.36
N LEU A 51 -0.25 0.96 8.01
CA LEU A 51 0.04 0.84 9.44
C LEU A 51 -1.13 1.30 10.31
N GLU A 52 -1.88 2.33 9.91
CA GLU A 52 -3.11 2.71 10.61
C GLU A 52 -4.19 1.61 10.56
N LEU A 53 -4.26 0.84 9.46
CA LEU A 53 -5.20 -0.26 9.32
C LEU A 53 -4.72 -1.53 10.04
N PHE A 54 -3.41 -1.75 10.07
CA PHE A 54 -2.76 -2.92 10.63
C PHE A 54 -1.40 -2.55 11.28
N PRO A 55 -1.41 -2.03 12.52
CA PRO A 55 -0.19 -1.52 13.18
C PRO A 55 0.94 -2.54 13.26
N ASP A 56 0.59 -3.80 13.54
CA ASP A 56 1.56 -4.88 13.75
C ASP A 56 1.99 -5.57 12.44
N LYS A 57 1.54 -5.09 11.27
CA LYS A 57 1.78 -5.76 9.96
C LYS A 57 2.63 -4.94 8.99
N GLY A 58 3.39 -3.96 9.49
CA GLY A 58 4.29 -3.14 8.65
C GLY A 58 5.25 -3.95 7.77
N GLY A 59 5.89 -4.99 8.34
CA GLY A 59 6.79 -5.84 7.58
C GLY A 59 6.11 -6.61 6.43
N ALA A 60 4.85 -6.99 6.59
CA ALA A 60 4.08 -7.66 5.52
C ALA A 60 3.75 -6.69 4.37
N PHE A 61 3.47 -5.42 4.69
CA PHE A 61 3.34 -4.37 3.69
C PHE A 61 4.64 -4.20 2.91
N ASP A 62 5.78 -4.07 3.61
CA ASP A 62 7.07 -3.82 2.97
C ASP A 62 7.45 -4.97 2.02
N LEU A 63 7.13 -6.21 2.41
CA LEU A 63 7.38 -7.41 1.59
C LEU A 63 6.49 -7.45 0.32
N ILE A 64 5.18 -7.24 0.47
CA ILE A 64 4.21 -7.45 -0.63
C ILE A 64 4.07 -6.21 -1.51
N TYR A 65 3.92 -5.03 -0.91
CA TYR A 65 3.62 -3.80 -1.64
C TYR A 65 4.86 -2.92 -1.84
N GLY A 66 5.78 -2.91 -0.87
CA GLY A 66 7.04 -2.17 -1.01
C GLY A 66 7.86 -2.63 -2.22
N SER A 67 7.96 -3.94 -2.45
CA SER A 67 8.61 -4.52 -3.63
C SER A 67 7.94 -4.08 -4.94
N ARG A 68 6.61 -4.11 -5.01
CA ARG A 68 5.82 -3.63 -6.17
C ARG A 68 6.07 -2.15 -6.45
N PHE A 69 5.95 -1.28 -5.43
CA PHE A 69 6.14 0.16 -5.61
C PHE A 69 7.57 0.51 -6.00
N ARG A 70 8.58 -0.14 -5.41
CA ARG A 70 9.98 0.05 -5.78
C ARG A 70 10.21 -0.25 -7.26
N ARG A 71 9.61 -1.32 -7.79
CA ARG A 71 9.73 -1.66 -9.20
C ARG A 71 9.10 -0.58 -10.10
N ILE A 72 7.91 -0.08 -9.76
CA ILE A 72 7.26 1.00 -10.51
C ILE A 72 8.12 2.27 -10.51
N LEU A 73 8.67 2.65 -9.35
CA LEU A 73 9.55 3.81 -9.24
C LEU A 73 10.82 3.65 -10.07
N ALA A 74 11.47 2.48 -10.01
CA ALA A 74 12.68 2.21 -10.78
C ALA A 74 12.42 2.27 -12.29
N GLU A 75 11.33 1.67 -12.76
CA GLU A 75 10.96 1.64 -14.17
C GLU A 75 10.57 3.03 -14.69
N LYS A 76 9.69 3.76 -13.98
CA LYS A 76 9.16 5.06 -14.44
C LYS A 76 10.19 6.20 -14.36
N TYR A 77 11.04 6.19 -13.34
CA TYR A 77 12.02 7.26 -13.10
C TYR A 77 13.44 6.87 -13.48
N HIS A 78 13.63 5.72 -14.13
CA HIS A 78 14.93 5.22 -14.60
C HIS A 78 16.00 5.20 -13.49
N LEU A 79 15.60 4.75 -12.29
CA LEU A 79 16.52 4.59 -11.17
C LEU A 79 17.34 3.31 -11.40
N GLN A 80 18.66 3.46 -11.48
CA GLN A 80 19.61 2.34 -11.65
C GLN A 80 19.82 1.56 -10.36
#